data_AF-A0A9P4V6B2-F1
#
_entry.id   AF-A0A9P4V6B2-F1
#
_cell.length_a   1.000
_cell.length_b   1.000
_cell.length_c   1.000
_cell.angle_alpha   90.00
_cell.angle_beta   90.00
_cell.angle_gamma   90.00
#
_symmetry.space_group_name_H-M   'P 1'
#
loop_
_entity.id
_entity.type
_entity.pdbx_description
1 polymer ?
#
loop_
_entity_poly.entity_id
_entity_poly.type
_entity_poly.pdbx_seq_one_letter_code
_entity_poly.pdbx_strand_id
1 'polypeptide(L)'
;MDALSVTASIITVVQLAKSVTVLCFDAASKLKSVRKDIHHIVEEIISLRTVLEGLNRLVSNDSNPLSANRANFETVASAIAPLARCRIELQGIESELGKLIKSKSGPTSWIFKEKDIMARLDRISAVKHTLQLALVVDQTSAILETRVQSMSLKSSIDETNAESKRRAIIEWLSPSFHSNKLNDTQKIRTPTTGNWFLHSDLFKDWRQSPGSIMRLTGIPGSGKTVLCSSIIEELTEWRAERKDIIICHYFFDFAAQESQTVGAFVRSLLALIVVQGLVIPGAISNMYQRHHDGFQPPNDHNLLKMLHSLLKEVSETYVVVDALDECKELTHLLEAFDEIGAWHLPNVHILATCREDREIEETFTGLHSTHVSLDEAVLEDVHLYVNAALKKDRRLKRWPTKVQADISAALMRQAGCMFRLAKCQVDIIKTCFTLSELQKAMSSLPNTLDETYARILNNIEPALANDAFRILS
;
A
#
# COMPACT_ATOMS: atom_id res chain seq x y z
N MET A 1 -34.36 -28.09 -12.24
CA MET A 1 -34.24 -29.24 -13.17
C MET A 1 -32.94 -29.89 -12.78
N ASP A 2 -33.02 -31.10 -12.22
CA ASP A 2 -32.06 -31.51 -11.19
C ASP A 2 -31.00 -32.43 -11.81
N ALA A 3 -29.74 -32.21 -11.47
CA ALA A 3 -28.58 -33.00 -11.92
C ALA A 3 -28.80 -34.52 -11.78
N LEU A 4 -29.58 -34.93 -10.77
CA LEU A 4 -30.02 -36.30 -10.53
C LEU A 4 -30.76 -36.94 -11.72
N SER A 5 -31.59 -36.18 -12.43
CA SER A 5 -32.37 -36.67 -13.58
C SER A 5 -31.47 -37.00 -14.79
N VAL A 6 -30.43 -36.19 -14.99
CA VAL A 6 -29.46 -36.39 -16.06
C VAL A 6 -28.53 -37.55 -15.73
N THR A 7 -28.03 -37.64 -14.49
CA THR A 7 -27.25 -38.79 -14.02
C THR A 7 -28.02 -40.10 -14.19
N ALA A 8 -29.31 -40.14 -13.83
CA ALA A 8 -30.16 -41.32 -14.04
C ALA A 8 -30.30 -41.68 -15.53
N SER A 9 -30.43 -40.68 -16.41
CA SER A 9 -30.50 -40.88 -17.86
C SER A 9 -29.20 -41.42 -18.44
N ILE A 10 -28.05 -40.87 -18.03
CA ILE A 10 -26.71 -41.34 -18.41
C ILE A 10 -26.52 -42.80 -17.98
N ILE A 11 -26.82 -43.13 -16.73
CA ILE A 11 -26.71 -44.50 -16.19
C ILE A 11 -27.57 -45.48 -17.01
N THR A 12 -28.80 -45.09 -17.34
CA THR A 12 -29.71 -45.91 -18.14
C THR A 12 -29.13 -46.20 -19.53
N VAL A 13 -28.59 -45.18 -20.21
CA VAL A 13 -27.98 -45.34 -21.55
C VAL A 13 -26.69 -46.18 -21.48
N VAL A 14 -25.88 -46.01 -20.43
CA VAL A 14 -24.67 -46.82 -20.20
C VAL A 14 -25.00 -48.30 -19.94
N GLN A 15 -26.03 -48.58 -19.15
CA GLN A 15 -26.50 -49.96 -18.92
C GLN A 15 -26.99 -50.62 -20.22
N LEU A 16 -27.75 -49.86 -21.01
CA LEU A 16 -28.25 -50.33 -22.29
C LEU A 16 -27.11 -50.58 -23.30
N ALA A 17 -26.12 -49.68 -23.38
CA ALA A 17 -24.92 -49.86 -24.18
C ALA A 17 -24.13 -51.13 -23.78
N LYS A 18 -24.01 -51.41 -22.48
CA LYS A 18 -23.41 -52.66 -21.97
C LYS A 18 -24.22 -53.89 -22.42
N SER A 19 -25.54 -53.84 -22.31
CA SER A 19 -26.43 -54.92 -22.76
C SER A 19 -26.24 -55.22 -24.25
N VAL A 20 -26.28 -54.19 -25.10
CA VAL A 20 -26.07 -54.35 -26.55
C VAL A 20 -24.68 -54.91 -26.87
N THR A 21 -23.64 -54.49 -26.14
CA THR A 21 -22.28 -55.02 -26.31
C THR A 21 -22.23 -56.53 -26.02
N VAL A 22 -22.85 -56.99 -24.93
CA VAL A 22 -22.93 -58.42 -24.57
C VAL A 22 -23.69 -59.20 -25.64
N LEU A 23 -24.84 -58.71 -26.09
CA LEU A 23 -25.62 -59.35 -27.15
C LEU A 23 -24.86 -59.42 -28.49
N CYS A 24 -23.99 -58.44 -28.79
CA CYS A 24 -23.12 -58.49 -29.96
C CYS A 24 -22.10 -59.64 -29.87
N PHE A 25 -21.49 -59.85 -28.71
CA PHE A 25 -20.57 -60.98 -28.47
C PHE A 25 -21.30 -62.33 -28.53
N ASP A 26 -22.48 -62.42 -27.93
CA ASP A 26 -23.32 -63.63 -27.99
C ASP A 26 -23.77 -63.94 -29.43
N ALA A 27 -24.14 -62.91 -30.20
CA ALA A 27 -24.48 -63.07 -31.61
C ALA A 27 -23.26 -63.51 -32.44
N ALA A 28 -22.08 -62.94 -32.21
CA ALA A 28 -20.85 -63.29 -32.91
C ALA A 28 -20.43 -64.76 -32.66
N SER A 29 -20.57 -65.25 -31.42
CA SER A 29 -20.22 -66.63 -31.06
C SER A 29 -21.14 -67.68 -31.70
N LYS A 30 -22.37 -67.31 -32.07
CA LYS A 30 -23.35 -68.18 -32.74
C LYS A 30 -23.25 -68.18 -34.27
N LEU A 31 -22.47 -67.27 -34.86
CA LEU A 31 -22.29 -67.16 -36.31
C LEU A 31 -21.06 -67.93 -36.79
N LYS A 32 -21.14 -68.53 -37.98
CA LYS A 32 -20.02 -69.29 -38.59
C LYS A 32 -18.81 -68.41 -38.96
N SER A 33 -19.02 -67.10 -39.14
CA SER A 33 -17.98 -66.11 -39.44
C SER A 33 -18.38 -64.78 -38.81
N VAL A 34 -17.42 -64.09 -38.19
CA VAL A 34 -17.63 -62.76 -37.60
C VAL A 34 -17.93 -61.76 -38.71
N ARG A 35 -19.05 -61.02 -38.57
CA ARG A 35 -19.47 -59.99 -39.53
C ARG A 35 -18.87 -58.64 -39.16
N LYS A 36 -18.46 -57.86 -40.17
CA LYS A 36 -17.98 -56.47 -40.01
C LYS A 36 -19.01 -55.57 -39.32
N ASP A 37 -20.30 -55.79 -39.57
CA ASP A 37 -21.40 -55.04 -38.94
C ASP A 37 -21.39 -55.12 -37.40
N ILE A 38 -21.11 -56.31 -36.84
CA ILE A 38 -21.02 -56.50 -35.38
C ILE A 38 -19.85 -55.71 -34.82
N HIS A 39 -18.72 -55.72 -35.54
CA HIS A 39 -17.54 -54.98 -35.15
C HIS A 39 -17.81 -53.47 -35.13
N HIS A 40 -18.43 -52.92 -36.19
CA HIS A 40 -18.80 -51.50 -36.24
C HIS A 40 -19.80 -51.09 -35.13
N ILE A 41 -20.77 -51.95 -34.80
CA ILE A 41 -21.69 -51.70 -33.69
C ILE A 41 -20.93 -51.65 -32.35
N VAL A 42 -20.06 -52.63 -32.10
CA VAL A 42 -19.29 -52.71 -30.86
C VAL A 42 -18.34 -51.51 -30.72
N GLU A 43 -17.64 -51.14 -31.78
CA GLU A 43 -16.75 -49.96 -31.79
C GLU A 43 -17.50 -48.67 -31.45
N GLU A 44 -18.64 -48.42 -32.12
CA GLU A 44 -19.42 -47.19 -31.93
C GLU A 44 -20.05 -47.13 -30.53
N ILE A 45 -20.50 -48.27 -29.99
CA ILE A 45 -21.07 -48.34 -28.63
C ILE A 45 -20.00 -48.16 -27.56
N ILE A 46 -18.81 -48.74 -27.74
CA ILE A 46 -17.67 -48.50 -26.84
C ILE A 46 -17.31 -47.02 -26.84
N SER A 47 -17.20 -46.42 -28.03
CA SER A 47 -16.91 -44.98 -28.20
C SER A 47 -17.95 -44.10 -27.50
N LEU A 48 -19.25 -44.38 -27.69
CA LEU A 48 -20.34 -43.69 -27.01
C LEU A 48 -20.23 -43.85 -25.48
N ARG A 49 -19.93 -45.06 -24.98
CA ARG A 49 -19.80 -45.34 -23.55
C ARG A 49 -18.71 -44.47 -22.91
N THR A 50 -17.58 -44.30 -23.59
CA THR A 50 -16.49 -43.43 -23.10
C THR A 50 -16.94 -41.97 -22.94
N VAL A 51 -17.72 -41.44 -23.89
CA VAL A 51 -18.27 -40.07 -23.80
C VAL A 51 -19.28 -39.95 -22.64
N LEU A 52 -20.15 -40.95 -22.48
CA LEU A 52 -21.15 -40.98 -21.41
C LEU A 52 -20.52 -41.12 -20.01
N GLU A 53 -19.48 -41.93 -19.88
CA GLU A 53 -18.71 -42.05 -18.64
C GLU A 53 -17.98 -40.74 -18.30
N GLY A 54 -17.45 -40.02 -19.30
CA GLY A 54 -16.89 -38.68 -19.14
C GLY A 54 -17.91 -37.67 -18.63
N LEU A 55 -19.10 -37.63 -19.24
CA LEU A 55 -20.21 -36.78 -18.77
C LEU A 55 -20.66 -37.15 -17.35
N ASN A 56 -20.74 -38.44 -17.02
CA ASN A 56 -21.14 -38.87 -15.68
C ASN A 56 -20.19 -38.33 -14.58
N ARG A 57 -18.88 -38.29 -14.86
CA ARG A 57 -17.88 -37.75 -13.92
C ARG A 57 -18.08 -36.25 -13.67
N LEU A 58 -18.41 -35.48 -14.71
CA LEU A 58 -18.69 -34.06 -14.55
C LEU A 58 -19.91 -33.80 -13.67
N VAL A 59 -21.03 -34.50 -13.93
CA VAL A 59 -22.26 -34.31 -13.16
C VAL A 59 -22.12 -34.78 -11.70
N SER A 60 -21.28 -35.80 -11.46
CA SER A 60 -21.08 -36.35 -10.11
C SER A 60 -20.17 -35.50 -9.22
N ASN A 61 -19.26 -34.69 -9.81
CA ASN A 61 -18.33 -33.83 -9.08
C ASN A 61 -18.98 -32.56 -8.48
N ASP A 62 -20.25 -32.28 -8.80
CA ASP A 62 -21.01 -31.08 -8.38
C ASP A 62 -21.51 -31.14 -6.91
N SER A 63 -21.10 -32.15 -6.16
CA SER A 63 -21.48 -32.33 -4.74
C SER A 63 -20.61 -31.50 -3.77
N ASN A 64 -19.67 -30.71 -4.28
CA ASN A 64 -18.81 -29.86 -3.47
C ASN A 64 -19.34 -28.41 -3.43
N PRO A 65 -19.86 -27.91 -2.29
CA PRO A 65 -20.56 -26.62 -2.21
C PRO A 65 -19.67 -25.38 -2.46
N LEU A 66 -18.36 -25.54 -2.64
CA LEU A 66 -17.42 -24.47 -2.99
C LEU A 66 -17.25 -24.27 -4.51
N SER A 67 -17.67 -25.23 -5.33
CA SER A 67 -17.66 -25.13 -6.80
C SER A 67 -19.05 -24.79 -7.30
N ALA A 68 -19.52 -23.56 -7.09
CA ALA A 68 -20.75 -23.07 -7.71
C ALA A 68 -20.51 -22.85 -9.22
N ASN A 69 -20.33 -23.94 -9.96
CA ASN A 69 -20.02 -23.95 -11.38
C ASN A 69 -21.33 -23.78 -12.16
N ARG A 70 -21.72 -22.53 -12.44
CA ARG A 70 -22.89 -22.21 -13.29
C ARG A 70 -22.82 -22.86 -14.68
N ALA A 71 -21.61 -23.18 -15.17
CA ALA A 71 -21.36 -23.81 -16.47
C ALA A 71 -21.99 -25.21 -16.61
N ASN A 72 -22.08 -25.97 -15.51
CA ASN A 72 -22.55 -27.36 -15.57
C ASN A 72 -24.04 -27.47 -15.94
N PHE A 73 -24.88 -26.50 -15.53
CA PHE A 73 -26.33 -26.62 -15.68
C PHE A 73 -26.82 -26.53 -17.14
N GLU A 74 -26.19 -25.70 -17.97
CA GLU A 74 -26.55 -25.58 -19.39
C GLU A 74 -26.11 -26.81 -20.19
N THR A 75 -24.90 -27.31 -19.94
CA THR A 75 -24.37 -28.55 -20.51
C THR A 75 -25.24 -29.75 -20.12
N VAL A 76 -25.61 -29.86 -18.84
CA VAL A 76 -26.49 -30.91 -18.29
C VAL A 76 -27.89 -30.86 -18.91
N ALA A 77 -28.48 -29.67 -19.04
CA ALA A 77 -29.79 -29.51 -19.67
C ALA A 77 -29.77 -29.87 -21.17
N SER A 78 -28.71 -29.48 -21.89
CA SER A 78 -28.56 -29.75 -23.33
C SER A 78 -28.36 -31.24 -23.66
N ALA A 79 -27.86 -32.04 -22.70
CA ALA A 79 -27.57 -33.47 -22.90
C ALA A 79 -28.82 -34.38 -22.88
N ILE A 80 -29.95 -33.95 -22.31
CA ILE A 80 -31.14 -34.80 -22.10
C ILE A 80 -31.75 -35.30 -23.42
N ALA A 81 -31.99 -34.40 -24.37
CA ALA A 81 -32.57 -34.76 -25.67
C ALA A 81 -31.64 -35.69 -26.49
N PRO A 82 -30.32 -35.41 -26.58
CA PRO A 82 -29.32 -36.37 -27.07
C PRO A 82 -29.39 -37.75 -26.39
N LEU A 83 -29.39 -37.80 -25.05
CA LEU A 83 -29.44 -39.06 -24.29
C LEU A 83 -30.71 -39.88 -24.56
N ALA A 84 -31.86 -39.21 -24.66
CA ALA A 84 -33.12 -39.86 -25.02
C ALA A 84 -33.08 -40.47 -26.42
N ARG A 85 -32.45 -39.80 -27.40
CA ARG A 85 -32.25 -40.32 -28.76
C ARG A 85 -31.31 -41.53 -28.78
N CYS A 86 -30.19 -41.48 -28.04
CA CYS A 86 -29.31 -42.63 -27.87
C CYS A 86 -30.04 -43.84 -27.28
N ARG A 87 -30.87 -43.62 -26.26
CA ARG A 87 -31.67 -44.69 -25.64
C ARG A 87 -32.57 -45.39 -26.67
N ILE A 88 -33.28 -44.62 -27.49
CA ILE A 88 -34.20 -45.16 -28.51
C ILE A 88 -33.44 -46.04 -29.52
N GLU A 89 -32.31 -45.55 -30.04
CA GLU A 89 -31.52 -46.30 -31.03
C GLU A 89 -30.91 -47.57 -30.44
N LEU A 90 -30.35 -47.49 -29.23
CA LEU A 90 -29.78 -48.66 -28.56
C LEU A 90 -30.84 -49.70 -28.19
N GLN A 91 -32.05 -49.29 -27.78
CA GLN A 91 -33.18 -50.21 -27.52
C GLN A 91 -33.62 -50.92 -28.81
N GLY A 92 -33.58 -50.21 -29.94
CA GLY A 92 -33.83 -50.80 -31.26
C GLY A 92 -32.83 -51.91 -31.58
N ILE A 93 -31.53 -51.63 -31.42
CA ILE A 93 -30.45 -52.60 -31.66
C ILE A 93 -30.55 -53.79 -30.67
N GLU A 94 -30.80 -53.52 -29.39
CA GLU A 94 -30.98 -54.55 -28.35
C GLU A 94 -32.14 -55.51 -28.67
N SER A 95 -33.30 -54.96 -29.06
CA SER A 95 -34.49 -55.75 -29.40
C SER A 95 -34.26 -56.67 -30.59
N GLU A 96 -33.59 -56.14 -31.64
CA GLU A 96 -33.30 -56.89 -32.85
C GLU A 96 -32.25 -58.00 -32.58
N LEU A 97 -31.16 -57.70 -31.88
CA LEU A 97 -30.16 -58.71 -31.47
C LEU A 97 -30.74 -59.78 -30.53
N GLY A 98 -31.60 -59.39 -29.59
CA GLY A 98 -32.28 -60.31 -28.69
C GLY A 98 -33.20 -61.30 -29.42
N LYS A 99 -33.85 -60.89 -30.51
CA LYS A 99 -34.64 -61.77 -31.38
C LYS A 99 -33.75 -62.80 -32.09
N LEU A 100 -32.57 -62.40 -32.57
CA LEU A 100 -31.61 -63.30 -33.22
C LEU A 100 -31.08 -64.38 -32.25
N ILE A 101 -30.78 -64.01 -31.01
CA ILE A 101 -30.23 -64.92 -30.00
C ILE A 101 -31.27 -65.96 -29.54
N LYS A 102 -32.56 -65.61 -29.52
CA LYS A 102 -33.69 -66.44 -29.04
C LYS A 102 -34.28 -67.37 -30.12
N SER A 103 -33.88 -67.25 -31.39
CA SER A 103 -34.35 -68.12 -32.47
C SER A 103 -33.84 -69.57 -32.29
N LYS A 104 -34.75 -70.56 -32.31
CA LYS A 104 -34.43 -71.99 -32.11
C LYS A 104 -33.87 -72.70 -33.36
N SER A 105 -34.10 -72.15 -34.55
CA SER A 105 -33.44 -72.55 -35.80
C SER A 105 -32.24 -71.62 -36.00
N GLY A 106 -31.02 -72.18 -35.96
CA GLY A 106 -29.78 -71.39 -36.05
C GLY A 106 -29.80 -70.36 -37.19
N PRO A 107 -29.13 -69.20 -37.03
CA PRO A 107 -29.34 -68.04 -37.87
C PRO A 107 -28.76 -68.28 -39.28
N THR A 108 -29.60 -68.62 -40.24
CA THR A 108 -29.18 -68.75 -41.65
C THR A 108 -29.18 -67.41 -42.38
N SER A 109 -29.79 -66.37 -41.82
CA SER A 109 -29.83 -65.02 -42.41
C SER A 109 -29.64 -63.96 -41.32
N TRP A 110 -28.68 -63.08 -41.53
CA TRP A 110 -28.44 -61.91 -40.71
C TRP A 110 -29.67 -61.00 -40.71
N ILE A 111 -30.11 -60.57 -39.52
CA ILE A 111 -31.40 -59.90 -39.28
C ILE A 111 -31.47 -58.46 -39.79
N PHE A 112 -30.31 -57.83 -39.99
CA PHE A 112 -30.26 -56.44 -40.37
C PHE A 112 -29.94 -56.28 -41.85
N LYS A 113 -30.57 -55.29 -42.50
CA LYS A 113 -30.06 -54.74 -43.76
C LYS A 113 -28.90 -53.82 -43.42
N GLU A 114 -27.78 -53.96 -44.13
CA GLU A 114 -26.55 -53.17 -43.92
C GLU A 114 -26.85 -51.66 -43.88
N LYS A 115 -27.71 -51.17 -44.79
CA LYS A 115 -28.17 -49.77 -44.84
C LYS A 115 -28.88 -49.29 -43.57
N ASP A 116 -29.67 -50.15 -42.93
CA ASP A 116 -30.47 -49.78 -41.75
C ASP A 116 -29.59 -49.72 -40.50
N ILE A 117 -28.61 -50.63 -40.34
CA ILE A 117 -27.60 -50.53 -39.26
C ILE A 117 -26.79 -49.26 -39.42
N MET A 118 -26.25 -49.01 -40.62
CA MET A 118 -25.41 -47.84 -40.86
C MET A 118 -26.15 -46.55 -40.53
N ALA A 119 -27.42 -46.43 -40.94
CA ALA A 119 -28.24 -45.26 -40.59
C ALA A 119 -28.50 -45.10 -39.08
N ARG A 120 -28.56 -46.20 -38.31
CA ARG A 120 -28.66 -46.14 -36.84
C ARG A 120 -27.33 -45.74 -36.21
N LEU A 121 -26.21 -46.28 -36.70
CA LEU A 121 -24.86 -45.94 -36.25
C LEU A 121 -24.53 -44.48 -36.54
N ASP A 122 -24.94 -43.94 -37.70
CA ASP A 122 -24.79 -42.52 -38.05
C ASP A 122 -25.54 -41.62 -37.05
N ARG A 123 -26.75 -42.02 -36.63
CA ARG A 123 -27.53 -41.26 -35.63
C ARG A 123 -26.89 -41.33 -34.25
N ILE A 124 -26.39 -42.50 -33.84
CA ILE A 124 -25.64 -42.66 -32.58
C ILE A 124 -24.36 -41.80 -32.60
N SER A 125 -23.64 -41.81 -33.72
CA SER A 125 -22.42 -41.02 -33.92
C SER A 125 -22.70 -39.51 -33.89
N ALA A 126 -23.76 -39.04 -34.53
CA ALA A 126 -24.17 -37.63 -34.48
C ALA A 126 -24.50 -37.17 -33.05
N VAL A 127 -25.18 -38.03 -32.28
CA VAL A 127 -25.50 -37.75 -30.87
C VAL A 127 -24.25 -37.77 -30.00
N LYS A 128 -23.35 -38.75 -30.21
CA LYS A 128 -22.04 -38.83 -29.55
C LYS A 128 -21.21 -37.56 -29.79
N HIS A 129 -21.14 -37.07 -31.03
CA HIS A 129 -20.44 -35.83 -31.37
C HIS A 129 -21.04 -34.61 -30.67
N THR A 130 -22.37 -34.52 -30.58
CA THR A 130 -23.04 -33.42 -29.87
C THR A 130 -22.69 -33.42 -28.38
N LEU A 131 -22.75 -34.60 -27.75
CA LEU A 131 -22.37 -34.78 -26.34
C LEU A 131 -20.88 -34.47 -26.09
N GLN A 132 -20.02 -34.85 -27.03
CA GLN A 132 -18.59 -34.56 -26.96
C GLN A 132 -18.29 -33.06 -27.12
N LEU A 133 -18.97 -32.34 -28.02
CA LEU A 133 -18.82 -30.89 -28.15
C LEU A 133 -19.28 -30.15 -26.89
N ALA A 134 -20.41 -30.56 -26.32
CA ALA A 134 -20.90 -29.99 -25.06
C ALA A 134 -19.90 -30.20 -23.91
N LEU A 135 -19.30 -31.40 -23.82
CA LEU A 135 -18.24 -31.72 -22.87
C LEU A 135 -17.00 -30.81 -23.05
N VAL A 136 -16.58 -30.57 -24.29
CA VAL A 136 -15.42 -29.72 -24.59
C VAL A 136 -15.69 -28.25 -24.25
N VAL A 137 -16.89 -27.73 -24.52
CA VAL A 137 -17.27 -26.36 -24.17
C VAL A 137 -17.21 -26.15 -22.66
N ASP A 138 -17.79 -27.07 -21.88
CA ASP A 138 -17.80 -27.02 -20.42
C ASP A 138 -16.37 -27.05 -19.83
N GLN A 139 -15.54 -27.98 -20.31
CA GLN A 139 -14.13 -28.06 -19.94
C GLN A 139 -13.37 -26.77 -20.27
N THR A 140 -13.64 -26.18 -21.44
CA THR A 140 -12.99 -24.93 -21.87
C THR A 140 -13.38 -23.77 -20.95
N SER A 141 -14.65 -23.67 -20.56
CA SER A 141 -15.13 -22.67 -19.60
C SER A 141 -14.42 -22.79 -18.24
N ALA A 142 -14.34 -24.01 -17.68
CA ALA A 142 -13.64 -24.26 -16.42
C ALA A 142 -12.14 -23.91 -16.50
N ILE A 143 -11.49 -24.20 -17.64
CA ILE A 143 -10.09 -23.83 -17.88
C ILE A 143 -9.92 -22.30 -17.92
N LEU A 144 -10.83 -21.58 -18.58
CA LEU A 144 -10.78 -20.12 -18.65
C LEU A 144 -10.98 -19.49 -17.27
N GLU A 145 -11.92 -19.98 -16.48
CA GLU A 145 -12.12 -19.54 -15.09
C GLU A 145 -10.88 -19.77 -14.23
N THR A 146 -10.29 -20.97 -14.31
CA THR A 146 -9.04 -21.30 -13.61
C THR A 146 -7.90 -20.37 -14.02
N ARG A 147 -7.82 -20.01 -15.30
CA ARG A 147 -6.81 -19.08 -15.83
C ARG A 147 -7.00 -17.67 -15.27
N VAL A 148 -8.24 -17.18 -15.21
CA VAL A 148 -8.55 -15.86 -14.62
C VAL A 148 -8.20 -15.84 -13.13
N GLN A 149 -8.57 -16.88 -12.38
CA GLN A 149 -8.19 -17.02 -10.97
C GLN A 149 -6.67 -17.06 -10.79
N SER A 150 -5.95 -17.79 -11.65
CA SER A 150 -4.48 -17.88 -11.62
C SER A 150 -3.81 -16.53 -11.91
N MET A 151 -4.37 -15.74 -12.84
CA MET A 151 -3.89 -14.38 -13.13
C MET A 151 -4.10 -13.43 -11.94
N SER A 152 -5.27 -13.50 -11.30
CA SER A 152 -5.54 -12.71 -10.09
C SER A 152 -4.61 -13.09 -8.95
N LEU A 153 -4.40 -14.39 -8.70
CA LEU A 153 -3.49 -14.88 -7.67
C LEU A 153 -2.06 -14.40 -7.92
N LYS A 154 -1.60 -14.47 -9.18
CA LYS A 154 -0.27 -13.97 -9.56
C LYS A 154 -0.10 -12.49 -9.25
N SER A 155 -1.10 -11.65 -9.56
CA SER A 155 -1.07 -10.22 -9.23
C SER A 155 -0.94 -9.99 -7.72
N SER A 156 -1.73 -10.69 -6.91
CA SER A 156 -1.66 -10.56 -5.45
C SER A 156 -0.33 -11.03 -4.87
N ILE A 157 0.27 -12.08 -5.45
CA ILE A 157 1.61 -12.55 -5.07
C ILE A 157 2.67 -11.50 -5.43
N ASP A 158 2.62 -10.92 -6.62
CA ASP A 158 3.57 -9.91 -7.08
C ASP A 158 3.49 -8.64 -6.20
N GLU A 159 2.29 -8.19 -5.83
CA GLU A 159 2.06 -7.08 -4.90
C GLU A 159 2.62 -7.38 -3.50
N THR A 160 2.36 -8.58 -2.98
CA THR A 160 2.86 -9.00 -1.66
C THR A 160 4.39 -9.08 -1.63
N ASN A 161 5.00 -9.60 -2.70
CA ASN A 161 6.44 -9.68 -2.85
C ASN A 161 7.08 -8.29 -2.95
N ALA A 162 6.46 -7.37 -3.70
CA ALA A 162 6.91 -5.99 -3.81
C ALA A 162 6.88 -5.29 -2.46
N GLU A 163 5.79 -5.42 -1.69
CA GLU A 163 5.68 -4.83 -0.36
C GLU A 163 6.67 -5.45 0.65
N SER A 164 6.86 -6.78 0.61
CA SER A 164 7.85 -7.45 1.45
C SER A 164 9.27 -6.97 1.15
N LYS A 165 9.61 -6.81 -0.14
CA LYS A 165 10.90 -6.27 -0.57
C LYS A 165 11.07 -4.81 -0.14
N ARG A 166 10.01 -4.00 -0.24
CA ARG A 166 10.01 -2.60 0.22
C ARG A 166 10.37 -2.53 1.71
N ARG A 167 9.70 -3.35 2.53
CA ARG A 167 9.96 -3.42 3.96
C ARG A 167 11.40 -3.85 4.28
N ALA A 168 11.91 -4.87 3.58
CA ALA A 168 13.28 -5.33 3.77
C ALA A 168 14.33 -4.26 3.43
N ILE A 169 14.10 -3.47 2.37
CA ILE A 169 14.97 -2.34 2.01
C ILE A 169 14.92 -1.25 3.09
N ILE A 170 13.73 -0.91 3.60
CA ILE A 170 13.57 0.10 4.66
C ILE A 170 14.29 -0.34 5.94
N GLU A 171 14.13 -1.61 6.33
CA GLU A 171 14.80 -2.18 7.50
C GLU A 171 16.32 -2.16 7.34
N TRP A 172 16.82 -2.52 6.15
CA TRP A 172 18.25 -2.45 5.83
C TRP A 172 18.83 -1.04 5.85
N LEU A 173 18.08 -0.05 5.34
CA LEU A 173 18.49 1.35 5.46
C LEU A 173 18.53 1.82 6.90
N SER A 174 17.77 1.21 7.81
CA SER A 174 17.71 1.57 9.23
C SER A 174 17.59 3.09 9.46
N PRO A 175 16.55 3.74 8.90
CA PRO A 175 16.36 5.19 9.01
C PRO A 175 15.99 5.62 10.43
N SER A 176 16.42 6.82 10.82
CA SER A 176 15.97 7.47 12.06
C SER A 176 14.60 8.10 11.83
N PHE A 177 13.52 7.35 12.06
CA PHE A 177 12.16 7.89 11.97
C PHE A 177 11.76 8.60 13.26
N HIS A 178 11.63 9.92 13.20
CA HIS A 178 11.03 10.73 14.27
C HIS A 178 9.50 10.79 14.14
N SER A 179 8.84 9.65 13.94
CA SER A 179 7.40 9.59 13.64
C SER A 179 6.52 10.30 14.67
N ASN A 180 6.99 10.41 15.92
CA ASN A 180 6.28 11.12 16.98
C ASN A 180 6.51 12.64 16.94
N LYS A 181 7.68 13.12 16.49
CA LYS A 181 8.04 14.54 16.56
C LYS A 181 7.16 15.41 15.68
N LEU A 182 6.85 14.96 14.45
CA LEU A 182 5.92 15.66 13.56
C LEU A 182 4.52 15.77 14.20
N ASN A 183 3.95 14.64 14.63
CA ASN A 183 2.63 14.57 15.25
C ASN A 183 2.55 15.40 16.55
N ASP A 184 3.58 15.34 17.40
CA ASP A 184 3.61 16.08 18.66
C ASP A 184 3.77 17.59 18.43
N THR A 185 4.52 17.98 17.41
CA THR A 185 4.67 19.39 17.01
C THR A 185 3.35 19.96 16.46
N GLN A 186 2.62 19.18 15.66
CA GLN A 186 1.31 19.58 15.14
C GLN A 186 0.29 19.79 16.28
N LYS A 187 0.30 18.94 17.33
CA LYS A 187 -0.60 19.09 18.48
C LYS A 187 -0.41 20.38 19.25
N ILE A 188 0.82 20.92 19.30
CA ILE A 188 1.12 22.14 20.05
C ILE A 188 0.92 23.42 19.22
N ARG A 189 0.69 23.29 17.91
CA ARG A 189 0.44 24.42 17.00
C ARG A 189 -0.81 25.19 17.45
N THR A 190 -0.71 26.51 17.46
CA THR A 190 -1.89 27.36 17.63
C THR A 190 -2.55 27.55 16.26
N PRO A 191 -3.89 27.41 16.14
CA PRO A 191 -4.55 27.63 14.86
C PRO A 191 -4.17 28.99 14.26
N THR A 192 -4.03 29.03 12.93
CA THR A 192 -3.68 30.21 12.12
C THR A 192 -2.25 30.74 12.21
N THR A 193 -1.42 30.26 13.16
CA THR A 193 0.01 30.64 13.17
C THR A 193 0.75 30.00 12.00
N GLY A 194 1.76 30.70 11.47
CA GLY A 194 2.52 30.32 10.29
C GLY A 194 1.84 30.65 8.96
N ASN A 195 0.60 31.13 8.98
CA ASN A 195 -0.16 31.46 7.76
C ASN A 195 0.46 32.61 6.97
N TRP A 196 1.17 33.53 7.63
CA TRP A 196 1.89 34.62 6.96
C TRP A 196 2.92 34.07 5.97
N PHE A 197 3.54 32.93 6.29
CA PHE A 197 4.51 32.26 5.44
C PHE A 197 3.82 31.36 4.40
N LEU A 198 2.91 30.48 4.84
CA LEU A 198 2.26 29.50 3.95
C LEU A 198 1.45 30.15 2.82
N HIS A 199 0.89 31.34 3.05
CA HIS A 199 0.16 32.10 2.02
C HIS A 199 1.01 33.13 1.26
N SER A 200 2.28 33.29 1.65
CA SER A 200 3.20 34.22 0.99
C SER A 200 3.53 33.79 -0.43
N ASP A 201 3.92 34.74 -1.26
CA ASP A 201 4.42 34.43 -2.60
C ASP A 201 5.78 33.72 -2.54
N LEU A 202 6.59 33.99 -1.50
CA LEU A 202 7.85 33.28 -1.27
C LEU A 202 7.65 31.76 -1.17
N PHE A 203 6.65 31.30 -0.41
CA PHE A 203 6.37 29.87 -0.29
C PHE A 203 5.84 29.27 -1.60
N LYS A 204 4.98 30.01 -2.32
CA LYS A 204 4.48 29.57 -3.63
C LYS A 204 5.60 29.47 -4.66
N ASP A 205 6.48 30.46 -4.70
CA ASP A 205 7.61 30.55 -5.61
C ASP A 205 8.59 29.41 -5.34
N TRP A 206 8.91 29.13 -4.06
CA TRP A 206 9.70 27.95 -3.69
C TRP A 206 9.01 26.65 -4.14
N ARG A 207 7.70 26.51 -3.92
CA ARG A 207 7.02 25.27 -4.31
C ARG A 207 6.99 25.06 -5.84
N GLN A 208 7.05 26.12 -6.65
CA GLN A 208 6.86 26.07 -8.10
C GLN A 208 8.15 26.24 -8.92
N SER A 209 9.18 26.87 -8.36
CA SER A 209 10.42 27.17 -9.08
C SER A 209 11.32 25.94 -9.16
N PRO A 210 11.79 25.55 -10.36
CA PRO A 210 12.65 24.37 -10.52
C PRO A 210 13.91 24.45 -9.67
N GLY A 211 14.21 23.39 -8.92
CA GLY A 211 15.45 23.27 -8.13
C GLY A 211 15.57 24.27 -6.98
N SER A 212 14.46 24.80 -6.47
CA SER A 212 14.47 25.90 -5.49
C SER A 212 14.99 25.47 -4.12
N ILE A 213 15.84 26.31 -3.53
CA ILE A 213 16.37 26.11 -2.18
C ILE A 213 15.95 27.30 -1.32
N MET A 214 15.49 27.04 -0.10
CA MET A 214 15.07 28.06 0.86
C MET A 214 15.66 27.79 2.24
N ARG A 215 16.19 28.84 2.87
CA ARG A 215 16.70 28.83 4.24
C ARG A 215 15.84 29.72 5.12
N LEU A 216 15.29 29.15 6.18
CA LEU A 216 14.52 29.85 7.20
C LEU A 216 15.37 30.02 8.46
N THR A 217 15.62 31.24 8.90
CA THR A 217 16.34 31.49 10.16
C THR A 217 15.46 32.04 11.25
N GLY A 218 15.89 31.85 12.49
CA GLY A 218 15.39 32.66 13.58
C GLY A 218 15.94 32.26 14.93
N ILE A 219 15.63 33.05 15.95
CA ILE A 219 16.09 32.85 17.32
C ILE A 219 15.60 31.51 17.92
N PRO A 220 16.29 30.98 18.95
CA PRO A 220 15.79 29.84 19.71
C PRO A 220 14.37 30.09 20.23
N GLY A 221 13.46 29.14 20.01
CA GLY A 221 12.07 29.28 20.47
C GLY A 221 11.16 30.18 19.62
N SER A 222 11.59 30.64 18.43
CA SER A 222 10.75 31.40 17.48
C SER A 222 9.70 30.55 16.74
N GLY A 223 9.70 29.23 16.94
CA GLY A 223 8.69 28.35 16.35
C GLY A 223 9.06 27.69 15.02
N LYS A 224 10.35 27.71 14.62
CA LYS A 224 10.87 27.03 13.40
C LYS A 224 10.34 25.60 13.21
N THR A 225 10.48 24.74 14.21
CA THR A 225 9.98 23.35 14.17
C THR A 225 8.47 23.27 13.95
N VAL A 226 7.69 24.17 14.56
CA VAL A 226 6.23 24.25 14.36
C VAL A 226 5.90 24.69 12.94
N LEU A 227 6.64 25.66 12.40
CA LEU A 227 6.50 26.10 11.01
C LEU A 227 6.85 24.96 10.04
N CYS A 228 7.96 24.24 10.24
CA CYS A 228 8.31 23.02 9.47
C CYS A 228 7.17 22.01 9.46
N SER A 229 6.58 21.71 10.63
CA SER A 229 5.47 20.77 10.72
C SER A 229 4.24 21.23 9.93
N SER A 230 3.99 22.53 9.87
CA SER A 230 2.89 23.14 9.11
C SER A 230 3.16 23.13 7.60
N ILE A 231 4.42 23.32 7.19
CA ILE A 231 4.85 23.19 5.78
C ILE A 231 4.65 21.75 5.30
N ILE A 232 5.05 20.76 6.10
CA ILE A 232 4.88 19.34 5.76
C ILE A 232 3.40 18.99 5.64
N GLU A 233 2.55 19.50 6.53
CA GLU A 233 1.09 19.35 6.47
C GLU A 233 0.52 19.93 5.17
N GLU A 234 0.84 21.20 4.85
CA GLU A 234 0.42 21.88 3.61
C GLU A 234 0.87 21.12 2.35
N LEU A 235 2.13 20.64 2.32
CA LEU A 235 2.64 19.84 1.21
C LEU A 235 1.90 18.51 1.08
N THR A 236 1.57 17.86 2.20
CA THR A 236 0.87 16.58 2.23
C THR A 236 -0.56 16.72 1.74
N GLU A 237 -1.25 17.80 2.14
CA GLU A 237 -2.59 18.13 1.65
C GLU A 237 -2.57 18.45 0.16
N TRP A 238 -1.63 19.30 -0.28
CA TRP A 238 -1.46 19.63 -1.70
C TRP A 238 -1.13 18.41 -2.56
N ARG A 239 -0.38 17.45 -2.01
CA ARG A 239 -0.04 16.19 -2.67
C ARG A 239 -1.21 15.22 -2.83
N ALA A 240 -2.32 15.36 -2.09
CA ALA A 240 -3.35 14.31 -1.98
C ALA A 240 -3.82 13.72 -3.33
N GLU A 241 -3.84 14.52 -4.39
CA GLU A 241 -4.22 14.11 -5.75
C GLU A 241 -3.03 13.72 -6.66
N ARG A 242 -1.80 14.11 -6.32
CA ARG A 242 -0.56 13.87 -7.08
C ARG A 242 0.36 12.89 -6.36
N LYS A 243 0.09 11.59 -6.51
CA LYS A 243 0.80 10.51 -5.80
C LYS A 243 2.27 10.35 -6.18
N ASP A 244 2.69 10.95 -7.30
CA ASP A 244 4.04 10.96 -7.85
C ASP A 244 5.00 11.89 -7.10
N ILE A 245 4.50 12.93 -6.40
CA ILE A 245 5.33 13.77 -5.54
C ILE A 245 5.82 12.98 -4.33
N ILE A 246 7.07 13.19 -3.94
CA ILE A 246 7.67 12.68 -2.72
C ILE A 246 7.92 13.83 -1.75
N ILE A 247 7.55 13.65 -0.48
CA ILE A 247 7.80 14.63 0.59
C ILE A 247 8.73 14.00 1.61
N CYS A 248 9.99 14.36 1.57
CA CYS A 248 10.97 13.96 2.56
C CYS A 248 11.03 15.00 3.68
N HIS A 249 11.09 14.54 4.92
CA HIS A 249 11.32 15.41 6.06
C HIS A 249 12.33 14.80 7.01
N TYR A 250 13.14 15.65 7.65
CA TYR A 250 14.09 15.25 8.67
C TYR A 250 14.16 16.31 9.76
N PHE A 251 14.19 15.86 11.01
CA PHE A 251 14.32 16.74 12.16
C PHE A 251 15.63 16.41 12.86
N PHE A 252 16.62 17.29 12.76
CA PHE A 252 17.75 17.20 13.66
C PHE A 252 17.26 17.50 15.07
N ASP A 253 17.79 16.76 16.05
CA ASP A 253 17.40 16.90 17.44
C ASP A 253 18.61 16.72 18.34
N PHE A 254 19.01 17.78 19.03
CA PHE A 254 20.09 17.76 20.00
C PHE A 254 19.91 16.67 21.08
N ALA A 255 18.67 16.31 21.45
CA ALA A 255 18.42 15.28 22.45
C ALA A 255 18.55 13.84 21.91
N ALA A 256 18.45 13.62 20.59
CA ALA A 256 18.52 12.30 19.98
C ALA A 256 19.82 12.12 19.19
N GLN A 257 20.88 11.64 19.86
CA GLN A 257 22.23 11.53 19.26
C GLN A 257 22.27 10.74 17.95
N GLU A 258 21.45 9.70 17.81
CA GLU A 258 21.35 8.88 16.59
C GLU A 258 20.89 9.68 15.36
N SER A 259 20.20 10.82 15.56
CA SER A 259 19.68 11.69 14.49
C SER A 259 20.65 12.79 14.05
N GLN A 260 21.83 12.88 14.66
CA GLN A 260 22.74 14.01 14.47
C GLN A 260 23.83 13.76 13.42
N THR A 261 23.71 12.70 12.62
CA THR A 261 24.71 12.27 11.62
C THR A 261 24.20 12.45 10.19
N VAL A 262 25.12 12.67 9.25
CA VAL A 262 24.79 12.77 7.82
C VAL A 262 24.23 11.45 7.29
N GLY A 263 24.81 10.33 7.72
CA GLY A 263 24.33 8.99 7.36
C GLY A 263 22.87 8.76 7.75
N ALA A 264 22.46 9.17 8.95
CA ALA A 264 21.07 9.05 9.40
C ALA A 264 20.11 9.92 8.56
N PHE A 265 20.51 11.16 8.25
CA PHE A 265 19.76 12.05 7.36
C PHE A 265 19.53 11.41 5.98
N VAL A 266 20.60 10.98 5.30
CA VAL A 266 20.50 10.42 3.95
C VAL A 266 19.70 9.11 3.92
N ARG A 267 19.89 8.21 4.91
CA ARG A 267 19.12 6.97 5.01
C ARG A 267 17.63 7.23 5.19
N SER A 268 17.27 8.23 6.00
CA SER A 268 15.87 8.65 6.17
C SER A 268 15.26 9.23 4.89
N LEU A 269 16.01 10.04 4.11
CA LEU A 269 15.54 10.50 2.81
C LEU A 269 15.29 9.34 1.84
N LEU A 270 16.25 8.42 1.72
CA LEU A 270 16.12 7.22 0.88
C LEU A 270 14.91 6.38 1.29
N ALA A 271 14.72 6.16 2.59
CA ALA A 271 13.58 5.40 3.09
C ALA A 271 12.25 6.10 2.78
N LEU A 272 12.16 7.43 2.93
CA LEU A 272 10.95 8.19 2.58
C LEU A 272 10.64 8.14 1.09
N ILE A 273 11.65 8.19 0.22
CA ILE A 273 11.50 8.00 -1.23
C ILE A 273 10.94 6.61 -1.52
N VAL A 274 11.49 5.57 -0.91
CA VAL A 274 11.05 4.19 -1.08
C VAL A 274 9.65 3.96 -0.52
N VAL A 275 9.29 4.53 0.64
CA VAL A 275 7.96 4.37 1.24
C VAL A 275 6.89 5.02 0.37
N GLN A 276 7.18 6.21 -0.15
CA GLN A 276 6.18 7.03 -0.85
C GLN A 276 6.09 6.74 -2.35
N GLY A 277 7.14 6.17 -2.95
CA GLY A 277 7.20 5.86 -4.36
C GLY A 277 6.26 4.72 -4.77
N LEU A 278 5.57 4.87 -5.91
CA LEU A 278 4.67 3.87 -6.48
C LEU A 278 5.39 2.54 -6.75
N VAL A 279 6.63 2.62 -7.24
CA VAL A 279 7.48 1.48 -7.56
C VAL A 279 8.80 1.64 -6.79
N ILE A 280 9.39 0.51 -6.37
CA ILE A 280 10.74 0.52 -5.79
C ILE A 280 11.73 0.89 -6.91
N PRO A 281 12.49 1.99 -6.77
CA PRO A 281 13.46 2.39 -7.78
C PRO A 281 14.49 1.29 -8.07
N GLY A 282 14.90 1.18 -9.34
CA GLY A 282 15.81 0.11 -9.77
C GLY A 282 17.17 0.21 -9.09
N ALA A 283 17.68 1.45 -8.96
CA ALA A 283 18.96 1.72 -8.32
C ALA A 283 19.05 1.16 -6.90
N ILE A 284 18.04 1.40 -6.03
CA ILE A 284 18.11 0.93 -4.65
C ILE A 284 17.90 -0.58 -4.53
N SER A 285 17.05 -1.17 -5.37
CA SER A 285 16.91 -2.62 -5.47
C SER A 285 18.26 -3.29 -5.81
N ASN A 286 19.00 -2.73 -6.75
CA ASN A 286 20.31 -3.25 -7.15
C ASN A 286 21.36 -3.09 -6.05
N MET A 287 21.34 -1.97 -5.31
CA MET A 287 22.27 -1.78 -4.19
C MET A 287 21.97 -2.75 -3.05
N TYR A 288 20.69 -2.94 -2.70
CA TYR A 288 20.28 -3.91 -1.70
C TYR A 288 20.80 -5.32 -2.01
N GLN A 289 20.67 -5.77 -3.27
CA GLN A 289 21.20 -7.06 -3.72
C GLN A 289 22.73 -7.13 -3.67
N ARG A 290 23.44 -6.07 -4.10
CA ARG A 290 24.91 -6.01 -4.02
C ARG A 290 25.44 -6.03 -2.59
N HIS A 291 24.65 -5.55 -1.65
CA HIS A 291 24.91 -5.61 -0.21
C HIS A 291 24.41 -6.92 0.42
N HIS A 292 24.44 -8.01 -0.36
CA HIS A 292 24.05 -9.36 0.03
C HIS A 292 22.62 -9.43 0.57
N ASP A 293 21.65 -8.81 -0.10
CA ASP A 293 20.25 -8.75 0.36
C ASP A 293 20.12 -8.17 1.78
N GLY A 294 20.91 -7.14 2.06
CA GLY A 294 20.83 -6.36 3.29
C GLY A 294 21.70 -6.83 4.46
N PHE A 295 22.58 -7.83 4.26
CA PHE A 295 23.49 -8.29 5.31
C PHE A 295 24.62 -7.31 5.63
N GLN A 296 24.93 -6.36 4.73
CA GLN A 296 25.95 -5.34 4.94
C GLN A 296 25.35 -3.93 4.84
N PRO A 297 25.58 -3.04 5.81
CA PRO A 297 25.11 -1.67 5.72
C PRO A 297 25.87 -0.89 4.63
N PRO A 298 25.21 0.06 3.94
CA PRO A 298 25.88 0.97 3.03
C PRO A 298 26.73 2.00 3.81
N ASN A 299 27.82 2.45 3.21
CA ASN A 299 28.59 3.59 3.71
C ASN A 299 28.01 4.92 3.22
N ASP A 300 28.39 6.03 3.85
CA ASP A 300 27.79 7.35 3.59
C ASP A 300 28.02 7.86 2.16
N HIS A 301 29.19 7.57 1.57
CA HIS A 301 29.48 7.88 0.16
C HIS A 301 28.53 7.17 -0.81
N ASN A 302 28.28 5.88 -0.58
CA ASN A 302 27.34 5.11 -1.38
C ASN A 302 25.89 5.58 -1.16
N LEU A 303 25.56 6.09 0.03
CA LEU A 303 24.24 6.64 0.35
C LEU A 303 23.95 7.92 -0.45
N LEU A 304 24.88 8.88 -0.53
CA LEU A 304 24.70 10.10 -1.33
C LEU A 304 24.58 9.80 -2.82
N LYS A 305 25.43 8.92 -3.35
CA LYS A 305 25.33 8.44 -4.73
C LYS A 305 24.00 7.75 -5.03
N MET A 306 23.50 6.98 -4.06
CA MET A 306 22.18 6.36 -4.16
C MET A 306 21.10 7.43 -4.20
N LEU A 307 21.16 8.42 -3.31
CA LEU A 307 20.19 9.51 -3.25
C LEU A 307 20.11 10.24 -4.60
N HIS A 308 21.26 10.61 -5.17
CA HIS A 308 21.32 11.19 -6.51
C HIS A 308 20.66 10.30 -7.58
N SER A 309 20.92 8.99 -7.54
CA SER A 309 20.33 8.04 -8.49
C SER A 309 18.80 7.96 -8.33
N LEU A 310 18.30 7.97 -7.10
CA LEU A 310 16.86 7.95 -6.82
C LEU A 310 16.17 9.22 -7.25
N LEU A 311 16.75 10.38 -6.92
CA LEU A 311 16.18 11.68 -7.27
C LEU A 311 16.07 11.90 -8.79
N LYS A 312 16.83 11.15 -9.60
CA LYS A 312 16.70 11.11 -11.07
C LYS A 312 15.58 10.21 -11.58
N GLU A 313 15.21 9.17 -10.84
CA GLU A 313 14.17 8.21 -11.24
C GLU A 313 12.76 8.67 -10.81
N VAL A 314 12.67 9.53 -9.82
CA VAL A 314 11.40 10.04 -9.27
C VAL A 314 11.00 11.37 -9.91
N SER A 315 9.73 11.74 -9.76
CA SER A 315 9.20 13.02 -10.25
C SER A 315 9.60 14.16 -9.29
N GLU A 316 8.65 14.91 -8.73
CA GLU A 316 8.92 15.99 -7.80
C GLU A 316 9.27 15.49 -6.40
N THR A 317 10.32 16.04 -5.79
CA THR A 317 10.73 15.74 -4.41
C THR A 317 10.91 17.02 -3.60
N TYR A 318 10.16 17.14 -2.51
CA TYR A 318 10.30 18.22 -1.53
C TYR A 318 11.02 17.70 -0.29
N VAL A 319 12.13 18.33 0.07
CA VAL A 319 12.95 17.98 1.23
C VAL A 319 12.84 19.09 2.27
N VAL A 320 12.25 18.78 3.42
CA VAL A 320 12.08 19.72 4.55
C VAL A 320 13.00 19.28 5.70
N VAL A 321 13.97 20.12 6.04
CA VAL A 321 14.98 19.83 7.07
C VAL A 321 14.82 20.81 8.22
N ASP A 322 14.52 20.32 9.42
CA ASP A 322 14.41 21.15 10.62
C ASP A 322 15.70 21.13 11.44
N ALA A 323 16.10 22.30 11.93
CA ALA A 323 17.21 22.53 12.86
C ALA A 323 18.57 22.03 12.33
N LEU A 324 18.94 22.41 11.11
CA LEU A 324 20.19 22.01 10.46
C LEU A 324 21.44 22.27 11.34
N ASP A 325 21.41 23.33 12.15
CA ASP A 325 22.46 23.69 13.12
C ASP A 325 22.64 22.69 14.28
N GLU A 326 21.70 21.75 14.48
CA GLU A 326 21.80 20.71 15.52
C GLU A 326 22.50 19.42 15.03
N CYS A 327 23.02 19.40 13.79
CA CYS A 327 23.86 18.31 13.30
C CYS A 327 25.25 18.35 13.95
N LYS A 328 25.73 17.20 14.45
CA LYS A 328 27.09 17.08 15.02
C LYS A 328 28.19 17.11 13.96
N GLU A 329 27.84 16.74 12.73
CA GLU A 329 28.73 16.63 11.58
C GLU A 329 28.46 17.78 10.59
N LEU A 330 28.24 18.99 11.11
CA LEU A 330 27.76 20.14 10.32
C LEU A 330 28.56 20.37 9.04
N THR A 331 29.89 20.36 9.11
CA THR A 331 30.75 20.53 7.92
C THR A 331 30.50 19.44 6.86
N HIS A 332 30.43 18.16 7.24
CA HIS A 332 30.10 17.07 6.30
C HIS A 332 28.67 17.18 5.77
N LEU A 333 27.74 17.70 6.58
CA LEU A 333 26.36 17.94 6.13
C LEU A 333 26.32 19.03 5.07
N LEU A 334 27.07 20.13 5.27
CA LEU A 334 27.15 21.22 4.30
C LEU A 334 27.84 20.78 3.01
N GLU A 335 28.91 19.98 3.09
CA GLU A 335 29.51 19.30 1.92
C GLU A 335 28.48 18.46 1.16
N ALA A 336 27.60 17.75 1.87
CA ALA A 336 26.52 16.97 1.24
C ALA A 336 25.48 17.89 0.56
N PHE A 337 25.14 19.04 1.14
CA PHE A 337 24.26 20.03 0.50
C PHE A 337 24.89 20.66 -0.73
N ASP A 338 26.20 20.95 -0.71
CA ASP A 338 26.97 21.39 -1.87
C ASP A 338 26.93 20.34 -2.98
N GLU A 339 27.13 19.05 -2.63
CA GLU A 339 27.02 17.96 -3.61
C GLU A 339 25.61 17.87 -4.20
N ILE A 340 24.57 17.95 -3.36
CA ILE A 340 23.16 17.93 -3.80
C ILE A 340 22.86 19.09 -4.75
N GLY A 341 23.32 20.31 -4.42
CA GLY A 341 23.17 21.48 -5.27
C GLY A 341 23.88 21.31 -6.63
N ALA A 342 25.07 20.73 -6.62
CA ALA A 342 25.86 20.45 -7.82
C ALA A 342 25.23 19.39 -8.75
N TRP A 343 24.21 18.65 -8.31
CA TRP A 343 23.48 17.72 -9.18
C TRP A 343 22.56 18.43 -10.18
N HIS A 344 22.23 19.71 -9.96
CA HIS A 344 21.37 20.53 -10.82
C HIS A 344 20.03 19.85 -11.14
N LEU A 345 19.38 19.27 -10.13
CA LEU A 345 18.12 18.55 -10.28
C LEU A 345 16.93 19.53 -10.18
N PRO A 346 16.20 19.80 -11.28
CA PRO A 346 15.11 20.79 -11.28
C PRO A 346 13.87 20.32 -10.50
N ASN A 347 13.76 19.02 -10.23
CA ASN A 347 12.65 18.37 -9.55
C ASN A 347 12.86 18.23 -8.03
N VAL A 348 13.92 18.83 -7.49
CA VAL A 348 14.29 18.74 -6.07
C VAL A 348 14.19 20.11 -5.44
N HIS A 349 13.30 20.24 -4.46
CA HIS A 349 13.08 21.47 -3.72
C HIS A 349 13.49 21.29 -2.27
N ILE A 350 14.35 22.17 -1.74
CA ILE A 350 14.89 22.04 -0.39
C ILE A 350 14.44 23.23 0.45
N LEU A 351 13.90 22.95 1.64
CA LEU A 351 13.65 23.95 2.67
C LEU A 351 14.34 23.50 3.94
N ALA A 352 15.22 24.34 4.47
CA ALA A 352 15.92 24.07 5.73
C ALA A 352 15.66 25.17 6.75
N THR A 353 15.48 24.80 8.02
CA THR A 353 15.50 25.76 9.14
C THR A 353 16.81 25.67 9.90
N CYS A 354 17.30 26.82 10.37
CA CYS A 354 18.46 26.87 11.25
C CYS A 354 18.45 28.12 12.13
N ARG A 355 19.42 28.24 13.04
CA ARG A 355 19.81 29.52 13.64
C ARG A 355 20.68 30.31 12.67
N GLU A 356 20.95 31.57 12.99
CA GLU A 356 22.00 32.31 12.29
C GLU A 356 23.35 31.66 12.58
N ASP A 357 23.97 31.15 11.52
CA ASP A 357 25.28 30.50 11.53
C ASP A 357 25.99 30.84 10.22
N ARG A 358 27.27 31.22 10.33
CA ARG A 358 28.05 31.72 9.21
C ARG A 358 28.39 30.65 8.19
N GLU A 359 28.71 29.43 8.63
CA GLU A 359 29.09 28.32 7.73
C GLU A 359 27.86 27.89 6.91
N ILE A 360 26.69 27.83 7.56
CA ILE A 360 25.42 27.56 6.90
C ILE A 360 25.06 28.69 5.92
N GLU A 361 25.21 29.95 6.31
CA GLU A 361 24.91 31.10 5.45
C GLU A 361 25.79 31.10 4.19
N GLU A 362 27.10 30.90 4.32
CA GLU A 362 28.04 30.87 3.20
C GLU A 362 27.68 29.75 2.21
N THR A 363 27.41 28.54 2.70
CA THR A 363 27.00 27.38 1.87
C THR A 363 25.69 27.65 1.14
N PHE A 364 24.63 28.03 1.86
CA PHE A 364 23.31 28.27 1.28
C PHE A 364 23.27 29.48 0.33
N THR A 365 24.18 30.44 0.48
CA THR A 365 24.37 31.52 -0.49
C THR A 365 24.98 31.01 -1.79
N GLY A 366 25.99 30.11 -1.70
CA GLY A 366 26.55 29.40 -2.85
C GLY A 366 25.52 28.57 -3.61
N LEU A 367 24.52 28.05 -2.90
CA LEU A 367 23.37 27.30 -3.46
C LEU A 367 22.25 28.19 -4.01
N HIS A 368 22.45 29.51 -4.06
CA HIS A 368 21.44 30.48 -4.50
C HIS A 368 20.09 30.37 -3.75
N SER A 369 20.15 30.04 -2.45
CA SER A 369 18.94 29.88 -1.66
C SER A 369 18.22 31.22 -1.40
N THR A 370 16.90 31.15 -1.30
CA THR A 370 16.09 32.26 -0.77
C THR A 370 16.17 32.26 0.75
N HIS A 371 16.51 33.40 1.35
CA HIS A 371 16.56 33.56 2.81
C HIS A 371 15.30 34.23 3.35
N VAL A 372 14.76 33.69 4.44
CA VAL A 372 13.64 34.28 5.18
C VAL A 372 13.94 34.24 6.67
N SER A 373 13.95 35.41 7.33
CA SER A 373 14.06 35.49 8.79
C SER A 373 12.68 35.47 9.44
N LEU A 374 12.53 34.62 10.46
CA LEU A 374 11.32 34.55 11.28
C LEU A 374 11.29 35.63 12.37
N ASP A 375 12.41 36.29 12.66
CA ASP A 375 12.59 37.01 13.93
C ASP A 375 11.58 38.12 14.15
N GLU A 376 11.22 38.90 13.13
CA GLU A 376 10.16 39.91 13.26
C GLU A 376 8.81 39.40 12.76
N ALA A 377 8.83 38.45 11.81
CA ALA A 377 7.63 37.96 11.14
C ALA A 377 6.67 37.21 12.07
N VAL A 378 7.19 36.60 13.15
CA VAL A 378 6.37 35.80 14.09
C VAL A 378 5.78 36.60 15.25
N LEU A 379 6.05 37.92 15.36
CA LEU A 379 5.57 38.73 16.47
C LEU A 379 4.04 38.66 16.63
N GLU A 380 3.30 38.78 15.52
CA GLU A 380 1.84 38.68 15.54
C GLU A 380 1.37 37.26 15.89
N ASP A 381 2.08 36.23 15.44
CA ASP A 381 1.73 34.85 15.79
C ASP A 381 1.94 34.56 17.29
N VAL A 382 2.98 35.14 17.91
CA VAL A 382 3.18 35.07 19.37
C VAL A 382 2.02 35.76 20.09
N HIS A 383 1.53 36.88 19.57
CA HIS A 383 0.37 37.57 20.11
C HIS A 383 -0.91 36.72 19.99
N LEU A 384 -1.12 36.06 18.84
CA LEU A 384 -2.22 35.11 18.64
C LEU A 384 -2.13 33.94 19.64
N TYR A 385 -0.94 33.41 19.88
CA TYR A 385 -0.69 32.36 20.88
C TYR A 385 -1.10 32.81 22.29
N VAL A 386 -0.60 33.97 22.75
CA VAL A 386 -0.90 34.50 24.09
C VAL A 386 -2.40 34.73 24.24
N ASN A 387 -3.05 35.37 23.26
CA ASN A 387 -4.48 35.64 23.30
C ASN A 387 -5.31 34.35 23.26
N ALA A 388 -4.88 33.33 22.51
CA ALA A 388 -5.52 32.03 22.51
C ALA A 388 -5.39 31.35 23.88
N ALA A 389 -4.22 31.42 24.52
CA ALA A 389 -4.00 30.87 25.86
C ALA A 389 -4.90 31.55 26.91
N LEU A 390 -5.00 32.88 26.88
CA LEU A 390 -5.85 33.66 27.80
C LEU A 390 -7.35 33.30 27.67
N LYS A 391 -7.82 33.03 26.44
CA LYS A 391 -9.23 32.71 26.17
C LYS A 391 -9.59 31.24 26.41
N LYS A 392 -8.66 30.31 26.15
CA LYS A 392 -8.91 28.85 26.21
C LYS A 392 -8.59 28.24 27.56
N ASP A 393 -7.54 28.70 28.25
CA ASP A 393 -7.12 28.12 29.52
C ASP A 393 -8.06 28.56 30.65
N ARG A 394 -8.65 27.60 31.38
CA ARG A 394 -9.59 27.86 32.48
C ARG A 394 -8.99 28.73 33.58
N ARG A 395 -7.68 28.61 33.86
CA ARG A 395 -6.98 29.37 34.92
C ARG A 395 -6.73 30.81 34.53
N LEU A 396 -6.65 31.10 33.23
CA LEU A 396 -6.43 32.46 32.70
C LEU A 396 -7.75 33.15 32.36
N LYS A 397 -8.72 32.40 31.82
CA LYS A 397 -10.05 32.90 31.43
C LYS A 397 -10.83 33.52 32.58
N ARG A 398 -10.53 33.14 33.84
CA ARG A 398 -11.16 33.70 35.05
C ARG A 398 -10.93 35.20 35.23
N TRP A 399 -9.85 35.74 34.65
CA TRP A 399 -9.51 37.14 34.83
C TRP A 399 -10.44 38.05 34.01
N PRO A 400 -10.84 39.23 34.53
CA PRO A 400 -11.63 40.19 33.76
C PRO A 400 -10.91 40.63 32.47
N THR A 401 -11.67 41.02 31.43
CA THR A 401 -11.11 41.41 30.12
C THR A 401 -10.02 42.47 30.22
N LYS A 402 -10.17 43.46 31.11
CA LYS A 402 -9.14 44.49 31.34
C LYS A 402 -7.83 43.90 31.87
N VAL A 403 -7.92 42.96 32.82
CA VAL A 403 -6.76 42.26 33.38
C VAL A 403 -6.12 41.32 32.35
N GLN A 404 -6.92 40.65 31.51
CA GLN A 404 -6.38 39.86 30.41
C GLN A 404 -5.62 40.72 29.39
N ALA A 405 -6.09 41.94 29.12
CA ALA A 405 -5.37 42.90 28.27
C ALA A 405 -4.04 43.32 28.91
N ASP A 406 -4.03 43.59 30.23
CA ASP A 406 -2.81 43.91 30.96
C ASP A 406 -1.79 42.75 30.94
N ILE A 407 -2.27 41.51 31.12
CA ILE A 407 -1.43 40.30 31.02
C ILE A 407 -0.86 40.17 29.60
N SER A 408 -1.70 40.29 28.58
CA SER A 408 -1.25 40.19 27.18
C SER A 408 -0.18 41.23 26.88
N ALA A 409 -0.40 42.49 27.26
CA ALA A 409 0.58 43.56 27.06
C ALA A 409 1.90 43.33 27.81
N ALA A 410 1.86 42.78 29.03
CA ALA A 410 3.06 42.45 29.79
C ALA A 410 3.87 41.31 29.12
N LEU A 411 3.19 40.23 28.73
CA LEU A 411 3.80 39.08 28.07
C LEU A 411 4.42 39.47 26.72
N MET A 412 3.69 40.25 25.91
CA MET A 412 4.20 40.69 24.60
C MET A 412 5.44 41.57 24.71
N ARG A 413 5.48 42.44 25.72
CA ARG A 413 6.64 43.34 25.93
C ARG A 413 7.92 42.57 26.25
N GLN A 414 7.81 41.43 26.93
CA GLN A 414 8.97 40.69 27.44
C GLN A 414 9.32 39.46 26.59
N ALA A 415 8.33 38.74 26.07
CA ALA A 415 8.56 37.57 25.24
C ALA A 415 9.06 37.91 23.83
N GLY A 416 8.72 39.11 23.32
CA GLY A 416 9.01 39.51 21.95
C GLY A 416 8.53 38.46 20.94
N CYS A 417 9.44 38.00 20.10
CA CYS A 417 9.17 37.04 19.02
C CYS A 417 9.45 35.58 19.41
N MET A 418 9.51 35.27 20.71
CA MET A 418 9.89 33.96 21.22
C MET A 418 8.70 33.22 21.87
N PHE A 419 8.11 32.28 21.12
CA PHE A 419 7.02 31.43 21.63
C PHE A 419 7.39 30.66 22.89
N ARG A 420 8.62 30.15 22.98
CA ARG A 420 9.06 29.37 24.15
C ARG A 420 9.01 30.22 25.42
N LEU A 421 9.49 31.44 25.35
CA LEU A 421 9.46 32.38 26.48
C LEU A 421 8.02 32.78 26.80
N ALA A 422 7.21 33.12 25.80
CA ALA A 422 5.78 33.41 25.98
C ALA A 422 5.05 32.26 26.69
N LYS A 423 5.31 31.01 26.29
CA LYS A 423 4.75 29.82 26.94
C LYS A 423 5.17 29.71 28.41
N CYS A 424 6.46 29.84 28.70
CA CYS A 424 6.96 29.78 30.07
C CYS A 424 6.35 30.88 30.95
N GLN A 425 6.28 32.11 30.45
CA GLN A 425 5.67 33.23 31.17
C GLN A 425 4.16 32.99 31.38
N VAL A 426 3.44 32.49 30.37
CA VAL A 426 2.04 32.07 30.49
C VAL A 426 1.87 31.02 31.59
N ASP A 427 2.76 30.03 31.67
CA ASP A 427 2.71 28.99 32.69
C ASP A 427 2.99 29.54 34.11
N ILE A 428 3.85 30.54 34.25
CA ILE A 428 4.03 31.28 35.51
C ILE A 428 2.72 32.01 35.89
N ILE A 429 2.10 32.71 34.95
CA ILE A 429 0.87 33.47 35.22
C ILE A 429 -0.30 32.54 35.62
N LYS A 430 -0.34 31.30 35.11
CA LYS A 430 -1.33 30.30 35.50
C LYS A 430 -1.28 29.91 36.99
N THR A 431 -0.15 30.11 37.67
CA THR A 431 -0.01 29.80 39.10
C THR A 431 -0.46 30.95 40.01
N CYS A 432 -0.77 32.13 39.47
CA CYS A 432 -1.20 33.28 40.26
C CYS A 432 -2.72 33.22 40.50
N PHE A 433 -3.16 33.13 41.75
CA PHE A 433 -4.57 33.04 42.15
C PHE A 433 -5.16 34.38 42.60
N THR A 434 -4.32 35.32 43.04
CA THR A 434 -4.72 36.65 43.47
C THR A 434 -4.19 37.75 42.54
N LEU A 435 -4.88 38.89 42.50
CA LEU A 435 -4.45 40.02 41.66
C LEU A 435 -3.10 40.60 42.11
N SER A 436 -2.80 40.52 43.42
CA SER A 436 -1.50 40.90 43.98
C SER A 436 -0.37 39.98 43.50
N GLU A 437 -0.58 38.65 43.55
CA GLU A 437 0.37 37.68 42.99
C GLU A 437 0.59 37.90 41.50
N LEU A 438 -0.49 38.16 40.75
CA LEU A 438 -0.45 38.41 39.32
C LEU A 438 0.39 39.65 38.99
N GLN A 439 0.14 40.77 39.67
CA GLN A 439 0.90 42.00 39.48
C GLN A 439 2.39 41.81 39.82
N LYS A 440 2.69 41.11 40.92
CA LYS A 440 4.07 40.77 41.28
C LYS A 440 4.73 39.87 40.24
N ALA A 441 4.00 38.88 39.72
CA ALA A 441 4.50 38.00 38.67
C ALA A 441 4.81 38.79 37.40
N MET A 442 3.86 39.60 36.89
CA MET A 442 4.06 40.43 35.68
C MET A 442 5.27 41.37 35.79
N SER A 443 5.52 41.96 36.96
CA SER A 443 6.69 42.82 37.20
C SER A 443 8.02 42.07 37.32
N SER A 444 7.99 40.75 37.55
CA SER A 444 9.17 39.89 37.76
C SER A 444 9.28 38.76 36.73
N LEU A 445 8.58 38.89 35.60
CA LEU A 445 8.66 37.93 34.52
C LEU A 445 10.07 37.99 33.88
N PRO A 446 10.66 36.83 33.56
CA PRO A 446 11.99 36.77 32.95
C PRO A 446 11.96 37.33 31.52
N ASN A 447 13.04 38.00 31.13
CA ASN A 447 13.20 38.58 29.79
C ASN A 447 13.95 37.63 28.84
N THR A 448 14.56 36.56 29.37
CA THR A 448 15.33 35.59 28.58
C THR A 448 14.98 34.15 28.96
N LEU A 449 15.32 33.21 28.07
CA LEU A 449 15.23 31.78 28.39
C LEU A 449 16.18 31.40 29.52
N ASP A 450 17.36 31.98 29.58
CA ASP A 450 18.34 31.67 30.63
C ASP A 450 17.82 32.06 32.01
N GLU A 451 17.24 33.26 32.14
CA GLU A 451 16.57 33.69 33.38
C GLU A 451 15.39 32.78 33.73
N THR A 452 14.62 32.37 32.71
CA THR A 452 13.49 31.45 32.87
C THR A 452 13.96 30.09 33.41
N TYR A 453 14.98 29.51 32.79
CA TYR A 453 15.53 28.22 33.18
C TYR A 453 16.22 28.30 34.54
N ALA A 454 16.99 29.36 34.82
CA ALA A 454 17.59 29.58 36.13
C ALA A 454 16.50 29.64 37.22
N ARG A 455 15.38 30.32 36.96
CA ARG A 455 14.25 30.36 37.89
C ARG A 455 13.57 29.00 38.05
N ILE A 456 13.40 28.23 36.97
CA ILE A 456 12.84 26.87 37.05
C ILE A 456 13.75 25.99 37.91
N LEU A 457 15.06 25.98 37.61
CA LEU A 457 16.06 25.19 38.32
C LEU A 457 16.14 25.57 39.81
N ASN A 458 16.09 26.87 40.14
CA ASN A 458 16.08 27.35 41.52
C ASN A 458 14.80 26.99 42.30
N ASN A 459 13.70 26.69 41.60
CA ASN A 459 12.43 26.30 42.21
C ASN A 459 12.23 24.78 42.28
N ILE A 460 13.20 23.97 41.83
CA ILE A 460 13.15 22.51 41.99
C ILE A 460 13.29 22.19 43.48
N GLU A 461 12.42 21.32 44.00
CA GLU A 461 12.51 20.87 45.39
C GLU A 461 13.90 20.27 45.66
N PRO A 462 14.54 20.56 46.81
CA PRO A 462 15.88 20.06 47.11
C PRO A 462 16.01 18.53 46.99
N ALA A 463 14.93 17.80 47.25
CA ALA A 463 14.86 16.35 47.11
C ALA A 463 14.99 15.86 45.66
N LEU A 464 14.57 16.67 44.68
CA LEU A 464 14.58 16.34 43.24
C LEU A 464 15.76 16.97 42.49
N ALA A 465 16.55 17.83 43.15
CA ALA A 465 17.65 18.55 42.52
C ALA A 465 18.73 17.63 41.94
N ASN A 466 19.06 16.53 42.64
CA ASN A 466 20.05 15.56 42.15
C ASN A 466 19.56 14.76 40.93
N ASP A 467 18.27 14.43 40.88
CA ASP A 467 17.68 13.73 39.74
C ASP A 467 17.57 14.66 38.53
N ALA A 468 17.17 15.91 38.75
CA ALA A 468 17.18 16.94 37.72
C ALA A 468 18.60 17.18 37.16
N PHE A 469 19.62 17.23 38.02
CA PHE A 469 21.01 17.37 37.59
C PHE A 469 21.45 16.18 36.74
N ARG A 470 21.11 14.95 37.13
CA ARG A 470 21.42 13.72 36.37
C ARG A 470 20.77 13.64 34.99
N ILE A 471 19.63 14.31 34.79
CA ILE A 471 18.92 14.34 33.50
C ILE A 471 19.46 15.45 32.59
N LEU A 472 19.99 16.53 33.18
CA LEU A 472 20.48 17.72 32.47
C LEU A 472 21.99 17.73 32.22
N SER A 473 22.73 16.78 32.82
CA SER A 473 24.16 16.51 32.56
C SER A 473 24.30 15.35 31.59
#